data_AF-A0A3E2CDE5-F1
#
_entry.id   AF-A0A3E2CDE5-F1
#
_cell.length_a   1.000
_cell.length_b   1.000
_cell.length_c   1.000
_cell.angle_alpha   90.00
_cell.angle_beta   90.00
_cell.angle_gamma   90.00
#
_symmetry.space_group_name_H-M   'P 1'
#
loop_
_entity.id
_entity.type
_entity.pdbx_description
1 polymer ?
#
loop_
_entity_poly.entity_id
_entity_poly.type
_entity_poly.pdbx_seq_one_letter_code
_entity_poly.pdbx_strand_id
1 'polypeptide(L)'
;MAMENPFENKEVWFAVGSQELYGPETLEQVAKQAGEIVDYLNNQHSIPVKIVLKPTLKSSDAVRNFMVDASSKESCIGVIAWMHTFSPAKMWIRGLELLRKPLLQLNTQYHREIPWESIDMDFMNLNQAAHGDREFGYIVSRLGIRR
;
A
#
# COMPACT_ATOMS: atom_id res chain seq x y z
N MET A 1 -26.61 9.77 -23.70
CA MET A 1 -25.29 10.44 -23.68
C MET A 1 -24.41 9.59 -22.78
N ALA A 2 -23.28 9.08 -23.26
CA ALA A 2 -22.34 8.40 -22.38
C ALA A 2 -21.85 9.44 -21.35
N MET A 3 -22.00 9.15 -20.05
CA MET A 3 -21.41 10.00 -19.02
C MET A 3 -19.89 10.01 -19.21
N GLU A 4 -19.29 11.20 -19.33
CA GLU A 4 -17.84 11.35 -19.26
C GLU A 4 -17.34 10.76 -17.94
N ASN A 5 -16.28 9.95 -17.98
CA ASN A 5 -15.71 9.37 -16.77
C ASN A 5 -15.12 10.53 -15.93
N PRO A 6 -15.67 10.85 -14.74
CA PRO A 6 -15.19 11.96 -13.92
C PRO A 6 -13.76 11.74 -13.39
N PHE A 7 -13.21 10.52 -13.56
CA PHE A 7 -11.86 10.14 -13.16
C PHE A 7 -10.88 10.08 -14.33
N GLU A 8 -11.24 10.61 -15.50
CA GLU A 8 -10.31 10.71 -16.62
C GLU A 8 -9.04 11.49 -16.21
N ASN A 9 -7.86 10.96 -16.55
CA ASN A 9 -6.55 11.48 -16.12
C ASN A 9 -6.32 11.56 -14.61
N LYS A 10 -7.17 10.92 -13.79
CA LYS A 10 -6.96 10.76 -12.35
C LYS A 10 -6.36 9.41 -12.01
N GLU A 11 -5.64 9.37 -10.90
CA GLU A 11 -4.93 8.21 -10.41
C GLU A 11 -5.11 8.08 -8.89
N VAL A 12 -5.14 6.84 -8.42
CA VAL A 12 -4.98 6.49 -7.01
C VAL A 12 -3.63 5.82 -6.84
N TRP A 13 -2.82 6.28 -5.90
CA TRP A 13 -1.48 5.73 -5.70
C TRP A 13 -1.51 4.58 -4.70
N PHE A 14 -0.85 3.48 -5.04
CA PHE A 14 -0.78 2.28 -4.21
C PHE A 14 0.57 2.21 -3.51
N ALA A 15 0.56 2.37 -2.19
CA ALA A 15 1.71 2.33 -1.30
C ALA A 15 1.82 0.95 -0.64
N VAL A 16 2.99 0.32 -0.78
CA VAL A 16 3.29 -0.95 -0.12
C VAL A 16 4.34 -0.74 0.95
N GLY A 17 4.00 -1.12 2.19
CA GLY A 17 4.87 -1.02 3.34
C GLY A 17 5.73 -2.26 3.54
N SER A 18 7.02 -2.03 3.80
CA SER A 18 7.95 -3.06 4.26
C SER A 18 9.09 -2.43 5.08
N GLN A 19 10.22 -3.13 5.24
CA GLN A 19 11.47 -2.65 5.86
C GLN A 19 12.68 -3.39 5.27
N GLU A 20 13.85 -2.76 5.32
CA GLU A 20 15.08 -3.30 4.72
C GLU A 20 15.58 -4.58 5.38
N LEU A 21 15.20 -4.84 6.64
CA LEU A 21 15.62 -6.01 7.41
C LEU A 21 15.20 -7.35 6.79
N TYR A 22 14.24 -7.36 5.86
CA TYR A 22 13.79 -8.58 5.17
C TYR A 22 14.70 -9.03 4.03
N GLY A 23 15.70 -8.22 3.66
CA GLY A 23 16.63 -8.55 2.58
C GLY A 23 16.04 -8.35 1.17
N PRO A 24 16.92 -8.30 0.15
CA PRO A 24 16.53 -7.94 -1.22
C PRO A 24 15.56 -8.94 -1.86
N GLU A 25 15.76 -10.25 -1.65
CA GLU A 25 14.92 -11.30 -2.23
C GLU A 25 13.46 -11.19 -1.76
N THR A 26 13.24 -11.04 -0.45
CA THR A 26 11.89 -10.83 0.10
C THR A 26 11.26 -9.56 -0.47
N LEU A 27 12.03 -8.49 -0.61
CA LEU A 27 11.54 -7.22 -1.13
C LEU A 27 11.19 -7.27 -2.63
N GLU A 28 11.89 -8.09 -3.41
CA GLU A 28 11.53 -8.40 -4.79
C GLU A 28 10.21 -9.16 -4.86
N GLN A 29 10.00 -10.15 -3.98
CA GLN A 29 8.74 -10.87 -3.88
C GLN A 29 7.58 -9.96 -3.48
N VAL A 30 7.79 -9.06 -2.51
CA VAL A 30 6.80 -8.02 -2.13
C VAL A 30 6.44 -7.15 -3.33
N ALA A 31 7.44 -6.67 -4.09
CA ALA A 31 7.21 -5.83 -5.25
C ALA A 31 6.43 -6.58 -6.36
N LYS A 32 6.76 -7.86 -6.58
CA LYS A 32 6.05 -8.73 -7.53
C LYS A 32 4.59 -8.92 -7.14
N GLN A 33 4.32 -9.37 -5.91
CA GLN A 33 2.95 -9.61 -5.43
C GLN A 33 2.10 -8.33 -5.43
N ALA A 34 2.70 -7.20 -5.09
CA ALA A 34 2.06 -5.89 -5.19
C ALA A 34 1.70 -5.51 -6.64
N GLY A 35 2.61 -5.76 -7.60
CA GLY A 35 2.37 -5.57 -9.03
C GLY A 35 1.17 -6.36 -9.50
N GLU A 36 1.14 -7.65 -9.19
CA GLU A 36 0.05 -8.55 -9.58
C GLU A 36 -1.30 -8.14 -8.98
N ILE A 37 -1.33 -7.67 -7.72
CA ILE A 37 -2.55 -7.12 -7.11
C ILE A 37 -3.02 -5.85 -7.84
N VAL A 38 -2.11 -4.90 -8.12
CA VAL A 38 -2.48 -3.65 -8.79
C VAL A 38 -2.95 -3.90 -10.22
N ASP A 39 -2.31 -4.81 -10.95
CA ASP A 39 -2.73 -5.22 -12.28
C ASP A 39 -4.11 -5.88 -12.26
N TYR A 40 -4.35 -6.78 -11.30
CA TYR A 40 -5.66 -7.39 -11.11
C TYR A 40 -6.75 -6.33 -10.85
N LEU A 41 -6.50 -5.36 -9.96
CA LEU A 41 -7.44 -4.29 -9.63
C LEU A 41 -7.70 -3.37 -10.83
N ASN A 42 -6.66 -3.00 -11.58
CA ASN A 42 -6.81 -2.17 -12.79
C ASN A 42 -7.61 -2.86 -13.90
N ASN A 43 -7.65 -4.19 -13.93
CA ASN A 43 -8.45 -4.95 -14.88
C ASN A 43 -9.94 -5.06 -14.48
N GLN A 44 -10.35 -4.53 -13.31
CA GLN A 44 -11.75 -4.58 -12.87
C GLN A 44 -12.55 -3.39 -13.42
N HIS A 45 -13.58 -3.67 -14.21
CA HIS A 45 -14.49 -2.64 -14.75
C HIS A 45 -15.21 -1.81 -13.69
N SER A 46 -15.34 -2.33 -12.47
CA SER A 46 -15.97 -1.64 -11.34
C SER A 46 -15.10 -0.56 -10.70
N ILE A 47 -13.80 -0.50 -11.03
CA ILE A 47 -12.86 0.48 -10.51
C ILE A 47 -12.61 1.51 -11.63
N PRO A 48 -13.25 2.70 -11.59
CA PRO A 48 -13.26 3.63 -12.72
C PRO A 48 -11.99 4.51 -12.81
N VAL A 49 -11.04 4.34 -11.88
CA VAL A 49 -9.81 5.12 -11.76
C VAL A 49 -8.58 4.22 -11.83
N LYS A 50 -7.53 4.68 -12.51
CA LYS A 50 -6.27 3.97 -12.60
C LYS A 50 -5.57 3.92 -11.23
N ILE A 51 -5.14 2.74 -10.83
CA ILE A 51 -4.30 2.51 -9.65
C ILE A 51 -2.83 2.45 -10.11
N VAL A 52 -1.98 3.26 -9.50
CA VAL A 52 -0.55 3.35 -9.84
C VAL A 52 0.28 2.83 -8.68
N LEU A 53 0.93 1.68 -8.88
CA LEU A 53 1.90 1.14 -7.94
C LEU A 53 3.12 2.06 -7.84
N LYS A 54 3.53 2.39 -6.61
CA LYS A 54 4.79 3.08 -6.32
C LYS A 54 5.80 2.10 -5.71
N PRO A 55 7.11 2.44 -5.73
CA PRO A 55 8.14 1.59 -5.12
C PRO A 55 7.83 1.27 -3.65
N THR A 56 8.18 0.06 -3.20
CA THR A 56 7.99 -0.38 -1.81
C THR A 56 8.66 0.58 -0.83
N LEU A 57 7.90 1.04 0.15
CA LEU A 57 8.32 2.01 1.16
C LEU A 57 8.98 1.28 2.33
N LYS A 58 10.27 1.55 2.54
CA LYS A 58 11.15 0.81 3.47
C LYS A 58 11.84 1.67 4.52
N SER A 59 11.65 2.99 4.45
CA SER A 59 12.25 3.95 5.38
C SER A 59 11.33 5.14 5.62
N SER A 60 11.55 5.86 6.72
CA SER A 60 10.73 7.04 7.04
C SER A 60 10.84 8.13 5.97
N ASP A 61 12.02 8.33 5.37
CA ASP A 61 12.20 9.32 4.31
C ASP A 61 11.52 8.91 3.01
N ALA A 62 11.51 7.61 2.66
CA ALA A 62 10.77 7.11 1.52
C ALA A 62 9.26 7.35 1.69
N VAL A 63 8.71 7.05 2.88
CA VAL A 63 7.29 7.32 3.19
C VAL A 63 7.00 8.82 3.14
N ARG A 64 7.87 9.65 3.72
CA ARG A 64 7.72 11.11 3.70
C ARG A 64 7.66 11.65 2.27
N ASN A 65 8.63 11.27 1.43
CA ASN A 65 8.69 11.72 0.03
C ASN A 65 7.45 11.26 -0.75
N PHE A 66 7.07 9.99 -0.61
CA PHE A 66 5.85 9.46 -1.24
C PHE A 66 4.60 10.29 -0.89
N MET A 67 4.40 10.63 0.40
CA MET A 67 3.20 11.36 0.84
C MET A 67 3.22 12.83 0.40
N VAL A 68 4.40 13.45 0.28
CA VAL A 68 4.57 14.79 -0.30
C VAL A 68 4.23 14.78 -1.79
N ASP A 69 4.76 13.81 -2.53
CA ASP A 69 4.51 13.66 -3.97
C ASP A 69 3.03 13.38 -4.24
N ALA A 70 2.42 12.47 -3.49
CA ALA A 70 0.99 12.16 -3.60
C ALA A 70 0.12 13.40 -3.31
N SER A 71 0.51 14.22 -2.33
CA SER A 71 -0.23 15.42 -1.94
C SER A 71 -0.12 16.56 -2.95
N SER A 72 1.04 16.69 -3.61
CA SER A 72 1.30 17.78 -4.56
C SER A 72 0.79 17.49 -5.98
N LYS A 73 0.61 16.22 -6.35
CA LYS A 73 0.15 15.85 -7.70
C LYS A 73 -1.36 16.04 -7.85
N GLU A 74 -1.79 16.82 -8.84
CA GLU A 74 -3.22 17.05 -9.14
C GLU A 74 -3.94 15.83 -9.74
N SER A 75 -3.20 14.95 -10.43
CA SER A 75 -3.74 13.69 -10.94
C SER A 75 -3.94 12.67 -9.82
N CYS A 76 -3.16 12.73 -8.75
CA CYS A 76 -3.33 11.85 -7.58
C CYS A 76 -4.52 12.33 -6.74
N ILE A 77 -5.56 11.51 -6.67
CA ILE A 77 -6.79 11.83 -5.94
C ILE A 77 -6.94 11.05 -4.63
N GLY A 78 -6.04 10.11 -4.34
CA GLY A 78 -6.07 9.29 -3.14
C GLY A 78 -4.89 8.34 -3.04
N VAL A 79 -4.69 7.80 -1.84
CA VAL A 79 -3.67 6.80 -1.54
C VAL A 79 -4.34 5.54 -1.01
N ILE A 80 -4.00 4.39 -1.56
CA ILE A 80 -4.24 3.08 -0.95
C ILE A 80 -2.94 2.65 -0.27
N ALA A 81 -3.00 2.26 0.99
CA ALA A 81 -1.87 1.72 1.73
C ALA A 81 -2.12 0.27 2.11
N TRP A 82 -1.11 -0.58 1.93
CA TRP A 82 -1.11 -1.98 2.32
C TRP A 82 0.25 -2.36 2.92
N MET A 83 0.24 -2.89 4.14
CA MET A 83 1.46 -3.37 4.79
C MET A 83 1.67 -4.85 4.48
N HIS A 84 2.30 -5.14 3.33
CA HIS A 84 2.52 -6.53 2.89
C HIS A 84 3.33 -7.33 3.92
N THR A 85 4.42 -6.73 4.39
CA THR A 85 5.19 -7.22 5.53
C THR A 85 4.93 -6.31 6.73
N PHE A 86 5.51 -6.62 7.89
CA PHE A 86 5.55 -5.66 8.98
C PHE A 86 6.37 -4.43 8.56
N SER A 87 5.79 -3.24 8.72
CA SER A 87 6.41 -1.97 8.37
C SER A 87 6.27 -1.04 9.57
N PRO A 88 7.34 -0.89 10.39
CA PRO A 88 7.26 -0.24 11.70
C PRO A 88 6.54 1.11 11.63
N ALA A 89 5.43 1.23 12.35
CA ALA A 89 4.47 2.30 12.13
C ALA A 89 5.02 3.70 12.44
N LYS A 90 6.07 3.79 13.28
CA LYS A 90 6.81 5.04 13.52
C LYS A 90 7.40 5.66 12.24
N MET A 91 7.79 4.85 11.26
CA MET A 91 8.33 5.34 9.98
C MET A 91 7.29 6.16 9.20
N TRP A 92 6.01 5.87 9.41
CA TRP A 92 4.90 6.46 8.67
C TRP A 92 4.46 7.82 9.20
N ILE A 93 4.76 8.16 10.46
CA ILE A 93 4.26 9.36 11.15
C ILE A 93 4.46 10.63 10.32
N ARG A 94 5.72 10.93 9.94
CA ARG A 94 6.06 12.15 9.21
C ARG A 94 5.39 12.24 7.84
N GLY A 95 5.20 11.10 7.16
CA GLY A 95 4.51 11.10 5.87
C GLY A 95 3.01 11.28 6.03
N LEU A 96 2.41 10.56 6.97
CA LEU A 96 0.98 10.62 7.25
C LEU A 96 0.52 12.03 7.69
N GLU A 97 1.30 12.75 8.49
CA GLU A 97 1.02 14.14 8.88
C GLU A 97 1.05 15.12 7.69
N LEU A 98 1.82 14.80 6.65
CA LEU A 98 1.95 15.60 5.43
C LEU A 98 0.92 15.23 4.36
N LEU A 99 0.26 14.07 4.47
CA LEU A 99 -0.72 13.64 3.49
C LEU A 99 -1.91 14.62 3.46
N ARG A 100 -2.28 15.06 2.26
CA ARG A 100 -3.43 15.95 1.98
C ARG A 100 -4.49 15.30 1.09
N LYS A 101 -4.33 14.02 0.75
CA LYS A 101 -5.27 13.23 -0.05
C LYS A 101 -5.97 12.20 0.85
N PRO A 102 -7.18 11.74 0.46
CA PRO A 102 -7.83 10.62 1.12
C PRO A 102 -6.93 9.39 1.21
N LEU A 103 -6.98 8.70 2.34
CA LEU A 103 -6.24 7.47 2.60
C LEU A 103 -7.24 6.32 2.72
N LEU A 104 -6.97 5.21 2.04
CA LEU A 104 -7.63 3.93 2.25
C LEU A 104 -6.58 2.93 2.73
N GLN A 105 -6.86 2.22 3.82
CA GLN A 105 -6.06 1.05 4.18
C GLN A 105 -6.71 -0.20 3.60
N LEU A 106 -6.02 -0.85 2.66
CA LEU A 106 -6.44 -2.13 2.10
C LEU A 106 -5.84 -3.26 2.93
N ASN A 107 -6.56 -3.67 3.97
CA ASN A 107 -6.18 -4.82 4.79
C ASN A 107 -6.47 -6.11 4.02
N THR A 108 -5.44 -6.64 3.35
CA THR A 108 -5.53 -7.78 2.42
C THR A 108 -4.31 -8.68 2.53
N GLN A 109 -4.34 -9.81 1.84
CA GLN A 109 -3.25 -10.75 1.69
C GLN A 109 -3.19 -11.26 0.25
N TYR A 110 -1.99 -11.55 -0.25
CA TYR A 110 -1.81 -12.04 -1.62
C TYR A 110 -2.43 -13.45 -1.80
N HIS A 111 -2.16 -14.35 -0.87
CA HIS A 111 -2.77 -15.68 -0.85
C HIS A 111 -4.16 -15.64 -0.19
N ARG A 112 -5.14 -16.29 -0.84
CA ARG A 112 -6.47 -16.50 -0.26
C ARG A 112 -6.48 -17.52 0.87
N GLU A 113 -5.70 -18.58 0.73
CA GLU A 113 -5.66 -19.72 1.64
C GLU A 113 -4.25 -19.89 2.21
N ILE A 114 -4.19 -20.42 3.43
CA ILE A 114 -2.92 -20.79 4.06
C ILE A 114 -2.43 -22.10 3.43
N PRO A 115 -1.19 -22.16 2.91
CA PRO A 115 -0.65 -23.38 2.31
C PRO A 115 -0.20 -24.35 3.42
N TRP A 116 -1.15 -25.05 4.04
CA TRP A 116 -0.92 -25.86 5.25
C TRP A 116 0.19 -26.91 5.13
N GLU A 117 0.37 -27.49 3.94
CA GLU A 117 1.37 -28.53 3.71
C GLU A 117 2.80 -27.98 3.51
N SER A 118 2.94 -26.71 3.13
CA SER A 118 4.22 -26.12 2.73
C SER A 118 4.57 -24.81 3.45
N ILE A 119 3.76 -24.37 4.41
CA ILE A 119 4.03 -23.14 5.16
C ILE A 119 5.28 -23.28 6.01
N ASP A 120 6.18 -22.30 5.90
CA ASP A 120 7.41 -22.20 6.65
C ASP A 120 7.68 -20.76 7.11
N MET A 121 8.87 -20.53 7.69
CA MET A 121 9.24 -19.20 8.20
C MET A 121 9.49 -18.17 7.08
N ASP A 122 9.89 -18.61 5.88
CA ASP A 122 10.09 -17.70 4.76
C ASP A 122 8.74 -17.18 4.26
N PHE A 123 7.75 -18.06 4.15
CA PHE A 123 6.37 -17.68 3.88
C PHE A 123 5.83 -16.71 4.94
N MET A 124 6.07 -17.00 6.22
CA MET A 124 5.59 -16.16 7.34
C MET A 124 6.28 -14.80 7.39
N ASN A 125 7.57 -14.71 7.06
CA ASN A 125 8.30 -13.44 7.00
C ASN A 125 7.79 -12.54 5.85
N LEU A 126 7.38 -13.14 4.73
CA LEU A 126 6.84 -12.43 3.58
C LEU A 126 5.36 -12.02 3.76
N ASN A 127 4.50 -12.94 4.20
CA ASN A 127 3.04 -12.82 4.15
C ASN A 127 2.43 -12.47 5.51
N GLN A 128 2.81 -11.31 6.02
CA GLN A 128 2.51 -10.94 7.42
C GLN A 128 1.66 -9.67 7.56
N ALA A 129 0.85 -9.37 6.55
CA ALA A 129 -0.11 -8.28 6.59
C ALA A 129 -1.07 -8.38 7.78
N ALA A 130 -1.41 -9.61 8.22
CA ALA A 130 -2.29 -9.86 9.36
C ALA A 130 -1.93 -9.07 10.63
N HIS A 131 -0.63 -8.84 10.90
CA HIS A 131 -0.18 -7.95 11.99
C HIS A 131 0.43 -6.64 11.50
N GLY A 132 1.06 -6.60 10.32
CA GLY A 132 1.58 -5.35 9.74
C GLY A 132 0.50 -4.29 9.58
N ASP A 133 -0.66 -4.66 9.03
CA ASP A 133 -1.79 -3.75 8.85
C ASP A 133 -2.43 -3.33 10.18
N ARG A 134 -2.35 -4.15 11.23
CA ARG A 134 -2.84 -3.76 12.57
C ARG A 134 -1.96 -2.67 13.19
N GLU A 135 -0.64 -2.78 13.04
CA GLU A 135 0.29 -1.76 13.52
C GLU A 135 0.10 -0.43 12.77
N PHE A 136 -0.05 -0.48 11.44
CA PHE A 136 -0.38 0.70 10.65
C PHE A 136 -1.74 1.29 11.01
N GLY A 137 -2.75 0.44 11.25
CA GLY A 137 -4.06 0.86 11.73
C GLY A 137 -4.00 1.59 13.08
N TYR A 138 -3.12 1.17 13.98
CA TYR A 138 -2.86 1.87 15.23
C TYR A 138 -2.34 3.29 14.98
N ILE A 139 -1.32 3.48 14.14
CA ILE A 139 -0.74 4.83 13.96
C ILE A 139 -1.69 5.78 13.25
N VAL A 140 -2.46 5.29 12.26
CA VAL A 140 -3.51 6.08 11.60
C VAL A 140 -4.54 6.57 12.62
N SER A 141 -4.99 5.68 13.52
CA SER A 141 -5.94 6.02 14.59
C SER A 141 -5.32 6.98 15.62
N ARG A 142 -4.07 6.73 16.02
CA ARG A 142 -3.35 7.54 17.02
C ARG A 142 -3.13 8.98 16.55
N LEU A 143 -2.98 9.21 15.25
CA LEU A 143 -2.84 10.51 14.62
C LEU A 143 -4.20 11.17 14.28
N GLY A 144 -5.32 10.47 14.45
CA GLY A 144 -6.66 10.99 14.14
C GLY A 144 -6.91 11.16 12.63
N ILE A 145 -6.25 10.35 11.79
CA ILE A 145 -6.39 10.42 10.34
C ILE A 145 -7.65 9.65 9.91
N ARG A 146 -8.48 10.27 9.08
CA ARG A 146 -9.66 9.62 8.48
C ARG A 146 -9.20 8.58 7.44
N ARG A 147 -9.70 7.35 7.58
CA ARG A 147 -9.50 6.22 6.66
C ARG A 147 -10.85 5.60 6.31
#